data_AF-A0A2N4TXS4-F1
#
_entry.id   AF-A0A2N4TXS4-F1
#
_cell.length_a   1.000
_cell.length_b   1.000
_cell.length_c   1.000
_cell.angle_alpha   90.00
_cell.angle_beta   90.00
_cell.angle_gamma   90.00
#
_symmetry.space_group_name_H-M   'P 1'
#
loop_
_entity.id
_entity.type
_entity.pdbx_description
1 polymer ?
#
loop_
_entity_poly.entity_id
_entity_poly.type
_entity_poly.pdbx_seq_one_letter_code
_entity_poly.pdbx_strand_id
1 'polypeptide(L)'
;MTETNNVKRRGPRAGTMLPPAPKRGEIPRVADYVGHMLAISGKTQKELADELGFSTPNMVSMIKSGRAKVPIQKVGQLAKALNVDPVYFLQLVLREYQPETWEAIEGVFANQHVLTANEVEIIDTLRAAKLPNPKLASNADKKRFQEFMAGFGSDNALPKHK
;
A
#
# COMPACT_ATOMS: atom_id res chain seq x y z
N MET A 1 -14.72 23.01 -5.40
CA MET A 1 -14.62 22.41 -6.75
C MET A 1 -13.32 21.61 -6.80
N THR A 2 -13.38 20.30 -6.62
CA THR A 2 -12.26 19.40 -6.89
C THR A 2 -12.83 18.23 -7.65
N GLU A 3 -12.56 18.20 -8.95
CA GLU A 3 -13.02 17.19 -9.89
C GLU A 3 -12.56 15.80 -9.46
N THR A 4 -13.54 14.94 -9.15
CA THR A 4 -13.36 13.50 -9.08
C THR A 4 -13.00 13.02 -10.49
N ASN A 5 -11.72 12.80 -10.72
CA ASN A 5 -11.19 12.31 -11.99
C ASN A 5 -11.67 10.86 -12.20
N ASN A 6 -12.75 10.72 -12.97
CA ASN A 6 -13.41 9.47 -13.29
C ASN A 6 -12.56 8.69 -14.31
N VAL A 7 -11.61 7.90 -13.82
CA VAL A 7 -10.80 7.01 -14.65
C VAL A 7 -11.70 5.87 -15.16
N LYS A 8 -12.26 6.08 -16.36
CA LYS A 8 -13.06 5.11 -17.11
C LYS A 8 -12.27 3.80 -17.26
N ARG A 9 -12.71 2.74 -16.57
CA ARG A 9 -12.11 1.39 -16.62
C ARG A 9 -12.14 0.87 -18.06
N ARG A 10 -11.00 0.87 -18.76
CA ARG A 10 -10.87 0.20 -20.06
C ARG A 10 -10.63 -1.28 -19.78
N GLY A 11 -11.51 -2.16 -20.28
CA GLY A 11 -11.32 -3.60 -20.19
C GLY A 11 -10.09 -4.09 -20.96
N PRO A 12 -9.74 -5.38 -20.85
CA PRO A 12 -8.58 -5.96 -21.51
C PRO A 12 -8.62 -5.76 -23.02
N ARG A 13 -7.48 -5.39 -23.63
CA ARG A 13 -7.38 -5.24 -25.09
C ARG A 13 -7.42 -6.61 -25.77
N ALA A 14 -8.26 -6.73 -26.79
CA ALA A 14 -8.42 -7.94 -27.60
C ALA A 14 -7.06 -8.44 -28.14
N GLY A 15 -6.77 -9.73 -27.95
CA GLY A 15 -5.56 -10.39 -28.47
C GLY A 15 -4.40 -10.56 -27.49
N THR A 16 -4.50 -10.07 -26.25
CA THR A 16 -3.46 -10.31 -25.22
C THR A 16 -3.74 -11.62 -24.51
N MET A 17 -2.93 -12.66 -24.73
CA MET A 17 -2.99 -13.88 -23.91
C MET A 17 -2.62 -13.47 -22.47
N LEU A 18 -3.60 -13.53 -21.56
CA LEU A 18 -3.36 -13.32 -20.14
C LEU A 18 -2.41 -14.42 -19.64
N PRO A 19 -1.44 -14.12 -18.77
CA PRO A 19 -0.76 -15.17 -18.04
C PRO A 19 -1.79 -16.06 -17.32
N PRO A 20 -1.47 -17.32 -16.97
CA PRO A 20 -2.39 -18.12 -16.17
C PRO A 20 -2.55 -17.47 -14.80
N ALA A 21 -3.80 -17.24 -14.37
CA ALA A 21 -4.09 -16.76 -13.02
C ALA A 21 -3.43 -17.67 -11.98
N PRO A 22 -2.86 -17.12 -10.88
CA PRO A 22 -2.23 -17.95 -9.85
C PRO A 22 -3.24 -18.96 -9.30
N LYS A 23 -2.76 -20.18 -9.00
CA LYS A 23 -3.60 -21.20 -8.36
C LYS A 23 -3.98 -20.73 -6.96
N ARG A 24 -5.15 -21.15 -6.49
CA ARG A 24 -5.68 -20.76 -5.17
C ARG A 24 -4.68 -21.16 -4.08
N GLY A 25 -4.18 -20.19 -3.34
CA GLY A 25 -3.22 -20.39 -2.24
C GLY A 25 -1.74 -20.21 -2.61
N GLU A 26 -1.42 -20.00 -3.89
CA GLU A 26 -0.04 -19.72 -4.33
C GLU A 26 0.22 -18.22 -4.40
N ILE A 27 1.38 -17.78 -3.88
CA ILE A 27 1.85 -16.41 -4.04
C ILE A 27 2.31 -16.25 -5.50
N PRO A 28 1.73 -15.33 -6.30
CA PRO A 28 2.13 -15.16 -7.69
C PRO A 28 3.55 -14.60 -7.77
N ARG A 29 4.27 -14.88 -8.86
CA ARG A 29 5.49 -14.12 -9.13
C ARG A 29 5.15 -12.68 -9.46
N VAL A 30 6.01 -11.75 -9.08
CA VAL A 30 5.87 -10.31 -9.34
C VAL A 30 5.65 -10.04 -10.84
N ALA A 31 6.41 -10.71 -11.71
CA ALA A 31 6.28 -10.57 -13.16
C ALA A 31 4.88 -10.96 -13.67
N ASP A 32 4.35 -12.09 -13.19
CA ASP A 32 3.03 -12.62 -13.55
C ASP A 32 1.91 -11.72 -13.00
N TYR A 33 2.08 -11.20 -11.79
CA TYR A 33 1.17 -10.25 -11.16
C TYR A 33 1.10 -8.92 -11.93
N VAL A 34 2.25 -8.32 -12.26
CA VAL A 34 2.33 -7.08 -13.06
C VAL A 34 1.74 -7.29 -14.45
N GLY A 35 2.02 -8.45 -15.08
CA GLY A 35 1.46 -8.81 -16.37
C GLY A 35 -0.07 -8.84 -16.38
N HIS A 36 -0.67 -9.48 -15.36
CA HIS A 36 -2.11 -9.50 -15.16
C HIS A 36 -2.71 -8.13 -14.90
N MET A 37 -2.14 -7.39 -13.95
CA MET A 37 -2.72 -6.11 -13.52
C MET A 37 -2.63 -5.06 -14.63
N LEU A 38 -1.57 -5.09 -15.45
CA LEU A 38 -1.51 -4.26 -16.66
C LEU A 38 -2.63 -4.61 -17.65
N ALA A 39 -2.86 -5.90 -17.90
CA ALA A 39 -3.91 -6.32 -18.83
C ALA A 39 -5.31 -5.92 -18.34
N ILE A 40 -5.57 -6.04 -17.03
CA ILE A 40 -6.83 -5.61 -16.39
C ILE A 40 -7.00 -4.09 -16.45
N SER A 41 -5.92 -3.32 -16.30
CA SER A 41 -5.96 -1.85 -16.32
C SER A 41 -6.35 -1.27 -17.69
N GLY A 42 -6.22 -2.04 -18.77
CA GLY A 42 -6.45 -1.59 -20.15
C GLY A 42 -5.38 -0.66 -20.72
N LYS A 43 -4.35 -0.32 -19.92
CA LYS A 43 -3.19 0.47 -20.33
C LYS A 43 -2.25 -0.33 -21.23
N THR A 44 -1.61 0.35 -22.17
CA THR A 44 -0.47 -0.18 -22.92
C THR A 44 0.79 -0.17 -22.07
N GLN A 45 1.76 -0.98 -22.48
CA GLN A 45 3.10 -0.95 -21.91
C GLN A 45 3.75 0.43 -22.06
N LYS A 46 3.48 1.13 -23.18
CA LYS A 46 3.97 2.47 -23.46
C LYS A 46 3.36 3.50 -22.51
N GLU A 47 2.03 3.54 -22.40
CA GLU A 47 1.32 4.43 -21.46
C GLU A 47 1.83 4.24 -20.03
N LEU A 48 2.03 2.98 -19.60
CA LEU A 48 2.59 2.70 -18.28
C LEU A 48 4.06 3.16 -18.16
N ALA A 49 4.89 2.96 -19.18
CA ALA A 49 6.29 3.38 -19.16
C ALA A 49 6.46 4.90 -19.09
N ASP A 50 5.63 5.63 -19.85
CA ASP A 50 5.60 7.09 -19.88
C ASP A 50 5.15 7.65 -18.51
N GLU A 51 4.09 7.09 -17.92
CA GLU A 51 3.61 7.49 -16.58
C GLU A 51 4.64 7.27 -15.48
N LEU A 52 5.44 6.20 -15.59
CA LEU A 52 6.48 5.88 -14.63
C LEU A 52 7.81 6.57 -14.92
N GLY A 53 7.93 7.29 -16.04
CA GLY A 53 9.17 7.93 -16.47
C GLY A 53 10.33 6.95 -16.60
N PHE A 54 10.08 5.76 -17.15
CA PHE A 54 11.17 4.82 -17.44
C PHE A 54 12.03 5.35 -18.58
N SER A 55 13.35 5.42 -18.37
CA SER A 55 14.30 5.83 -19.40
C SER A 55 14.40 4.83 -20.56
N THR A 56 14.13 3.55 -20.29
CA THR A 56 14.15 2.48 -21.29
C THR A 56 12.72 2.12 -21.74
N PRO A 57 12.40 2.29 -23.05
CA PRO A 57 11.06 2.05 -23.58
C PRO A 57 10.52 0.62 -23.40
N ASN A 58 11.41 -0.37 -23.24
CA ASN A 58 11.06 -1.78 -23.09
C ASN A 58 11.03 -2.26 -21.63
N MET A 59 11.21 -1.38 -20.63
CA MET A 59 11.29 -1.78 -19.22
C MET A 59 10.06 -2.57 -18.76
N VAL A 60 8.86 -2.10 -19.12
CA VAL A 60 7.60 -2.76 -18.76
C VAL A 60 7.52 -4.18 -19.36
N SER A 61 7.99 -4.36 -20.60
CA SER A 61 8.06 -5.69 -21.24
C SER A 61 9.02 -6.61 -20.50
N MET A 62 10.21 -6.10 -20.14
CA MET A 62 11.22 -6.87 -19.41
C MET A 62 10.70 -7.32 -18.04
N ILE A 63 10.02 -6.44 -17.29
CA ILE A 63 9.40 -6.76 -16.00
C ILE A 63 8.36 -7.87 -16.14
N LYS A 64 7.44 -7.75 -17.11
CA LYS A 64 6.40 -8.77 -17.35
C LYS A 64 6.97 -10.15 -17.69
N SER A 65 8.11 -10.18 -18.37
CA SER A 65 8.80 -11.42 -18.72
C SER A 65 9.73 -11.95 -17.63
N GLY A 66 9.84 -11.27 -16.49
CA GLY A 66 10.77 -11.61 -15.41
C GLY A 66 12.25 -11.36 -15.73
N ARG A 67 12.55 -10.69 -16.85
CA ARG A 67 13.94 -10.34 -17.25
C ARG A 67 14.48 -9.11 -16.53
N ALA A 68 13.61 -8.32 -15.91
CA ALA A 68 13.95 -7.20 -15.06
C ALA A 68 13.12 -7.24 -13.78
N LYS A 69 13.71 -6.85 -12.65
CA LYS A 69 12.99 -6.66 -11.39
C LYS A 69 12.24 -5.34 -11.41
N VAL A 70 11.10 -5.29 -10.71
CA VAL A 70 10.46 -4.02 -10.36
C VAL A 70 11.41 -3.23 -9.44
N PRO A 71 11.75 -1.96 -9.77
CA PRO A 71 12.50 -1.12 -8.85
C PRO A 71 11.68 -0.83 -7.60
N ILE A 72 12.20 -1.17 -6.41
CA ILE A 72 11.48 -1.01 -5.13
C ILE A 72 11.01 0.44 -4.93
N GLN A 73 11.82 1.42 -5.33
CA GLN A 73 11.51 2.84 -5.21
C GLN A 73 10.33 3.28 -6.09
N LYS A 74 9.99 2.50 -7.13
CA LYS A 74 8.86 2.75 -8.03
C LYS A 74 7.61 1.94 -7.69
N VAL A 75 7.64 1.10 -6.65
CA VAL A 75 6.50 0.25 -6.26
C VAL A 75 5.23 1.06 -6.02
N GLY A 76 5.30 2.17 -5.27
CA GLY A 76 4.14 3.02 -5.03
C GLY A 76 3.58 3.67 -6.30
N GLN A 77 4.45 4.11 -7.22
CA GLN A 77 4.04 4.68 -8.50
C GLN A 77 3.38 3.63 -9.40
N LEU A 78 3.98 2.43 -9.49
CA LEU A 78 3.42 1.29 -10.20
C LEU A 78 2.08 0.85 -9.60
N ALA A 79 1.98 0.81 -8.27
CA ALA A 79 0.75 0.42 -7.60
C ALA A 79 -0.40 1.37 -7.96
N LYS A 80 -0.15 2.67 -7.91
CA LYS A 80 -1.10 3.70 -8.33
C LYS A 80 -1.44 3.57 -9.81
N ALA A 81 -0.45 3.41 -10.68
CA ALA A 81 -0.65 3.32 -12.12
C ALA A 81 -1.44 2.06 -12.53
N LEU A 82 -1.24 0.95 -11.82
CA LEU A 82 -1.95 -0.32 -12.03
C LEU A 82 -3.23 -0.44 -11.19
N ASN A 83 -3.53 0.54 -10.35
CA ASN A 83 -4.65 0.56 -9.41
C ASN A 83 -4.70 -0.71 -8.54
N VAL A 84 -3.56 -1.05 -7.93
CA VAL A 84 -3.40 -2.15 -6.97
C VAL A 84 -3.06 -1.61 -5.59
N ASP A 85 -3.29 -2.42 -4.56
CA ASP A 85 -2.88 -2.09 -3.20
C ASP A 85 -1.33 -2.00 -3.10
N PRO A 86 -0.78 -0.86 -2.67
CA PRO A 86 0.66 -0.65 -2.64
C PRO A 86 1.38 -1.49 -1.56
N VAL A 87 0.69 -1.82 -0.45
CA VAL A 87 1.29 -2.60 0.64
C VAL A 87 1.41 -4.06 0.23
N TYR A 88 0.35 -4.64 -0.32
CA TYR A 88 0.35 -5.98 -0.89
C TYR A 88 1.37 -6.10 -2.02
N PHE A 89 1.43 -5.10 -2.91
CA PHE A 89 2.40 -5.13 -4.01
C PHE A 89 3.85 -5.02 -3.51
N LEU A 90 4.11 -4.17 -2.51
CA LEU A 90 5.43 -4.09 -1.86
C LEU A 90 5.80 -5.40 -1.15
N GLN A 91 4.86 -6.01 -0.44
CA GLN A 91 5.03 -7.32 0.20
C GLN A 91 5.40 -8.38 -0.84
N LEU A 92 4.69 -8.43 -1.96
CA LEU A 92 4.98 -9.35 -3.06
C LEU A 92 6.39 -9.17 -3.61
N VAL A 93 6.77 -7.92 -3.87
CA VAL A 93 8.10 -7.52 -4.38
C VAL A 93 9.20 -7.91 -3.39
N LEU A 94 9.04 -7.61 -2.11
CA LEU A 94 10.06 -7.90 -1.10
C LEU A 94 10.16 -9.40 -0.80
N ARG A 95 9.04 -10.12 -0.72
CA ARG A 95 9.03 -11.57 -0.55
C ARG A 95 9.78 -12.30 -1.65
N GLU A 96 9.66 -11.84 -2.90
CA GLU A 96 10.36 -12.48 -4.03
C GLU A 96 11.81 -12.01 -4.16
N TYR A 97 12.09 -10.72 -3.95
CA TYR A 97 13.40 -10.16 -4.28
C TYR A 97 14.38 -10.09 -3.11
N GLN A 98 13.88 -9.98 -1.88
CA GLN A 98 14.64 -9.79 -0.63
C GLN A 98 13.90 -10.46 0.55
N PRO A 99 13.75 -11.80 0.55
CA PRO A 99 12.94 -12.51 1.53
C PRO A 99 13.38 -12.27 2.98
N GLU A 100 14.68 -12.18 3.26
CA GLU A 100 15.20 -11.90 4.60
C GLU A 100 14.86 -10.47 5.06
N THR A 101 14.84 -9.52 4.13
CA THR A 101 14.41 -8.15 4.42
C THR A 101 12.93 -8.08 4.71
N TRP A 102 12.11 -8.83 3.96
CA TRP A 102 10.69 -8.96 4.25
C TRP A 102 10.44 -9.58 5.63
N GLU A 103 11.15 -10.66 5.99
CA GLU A 103 11.03 -11.31 7.29
C GLU A 103 11.38 -10.35 8.44
N ALA A 104 12.46 -9.58 8.31
CA ALA A 104 12.83 -8.56 9.29
C ALA A 104 11.76 -7.46 9.44
N ILE A 105 11.20 -6.99 8.32
CA ILE A 105 10.10 -6.01 8.30
C ILE A 105 8.85 -6.61 8.97
N GLU A 106 8.44 -7.80 8.57
CA GLU A 106 7.27 -8.50 9.12
C GLU A 106 7.41 -8.68 10.64
N GLY A 107 8.59 -9.05 11.13
CA GLY A 107 8.88 -9.12 12.57
C GLY A 107 8.76 -7.78 13.31
N VAL A 108 9.03 -6.65 12.66
CA VAL A 108 8.85 -5.30 13.23
C VAL A 108 7.37 -4.89 13.25
N PHE A 109 6.61 -5.26 12.22
CA PHE A 109 5.23 -4.80 12.01
C PHE A 109 4.15 -5.78 12.49
N ALA A 110 4.50 -7.01 12.87
CA ALA A 110 3.58 -8.07 13.29
C ALA A 110 2.62 -7.70 14.45
N ASN A 111 2.90 -6.62 15.19
CA ASN A 111 2.12 -6.18 16.35
C ASN A 111 1.28 -4.91 16.11
N GLN A 112 1.04 -4.49 14.87
CA GLN A 112 0.19 -3.31 14.60
C GLN A 112 -1.31 -3.65 14.67
N HIS A 113 -2.05 -2.90 15.48
CA HIS A 113 -3.50 -3.00 15.59
C HIS A 113 -4.20 -2.31 14.41
N VAL A 114 -5.32 -2.89 13.96
CA VAL A 114 -6.26 -2.20 13.06
C VAL A 114 -6.90 -1.07 13.87
N LEU A 115 -6.70 0.16 13.41
CA LEU A 115 -7.18 1.36 14.09
C LEU A 115 -8.58 1.74 13.61
N THR A 116 -9.44 2.13 14.53
CA THR A 116 -10.71 2.80 14.26
C THR A 116 -10.50 4.22 13.74
N ALA A 117 -11.51 4.82 13.12
CA ALA A 117 -11.44 6.21 12.64
C ALA A 117 -11.07 7.21 13.76
N ASN A 118 -11.60 6.99 14.97
CA ASN A 118 -11.29 7.81 16.14
C ASN A 118 -9.82 7.63 16.59
N GLU A 119 -9.28 6.42 16.53
CA GLU A 119 -7.86 6.16 16.84
C GLU A 119 -6.92 6.76 15.79
N VAL A 120 -7.32 6.77 14.52
CA VAL A 120 -6.57 7.46 13.46
C VAL A 120 -6.51 8.96 13.71
N GLU A 121 -7.63 9.59 14.12
CA GLU A 121 -7.67 11.02 14.45
C GLU A 121 -6.73 11.40 15.61
N ILE A 122 -6.64 10.52 16.63
CA ILE A 122 -5.70 10.68 17.75
C ILE A 122 -4.25 10.64 17.25
N ILE A 123 -3.91 9.69 16.36
CA ILE A 123 -2.57 9.57 15.80
C ILE A 123 -2.22 10.77 14.92
N ASP A 124 -3.15 11.26 14.10
CA ASP A 124 -2.92 12.42 13.25
C ASP A 124 -2.74 13.69 14.07
N THR A 125 -3.49 13.85 15.15
CA THR A 125 -3.30 14.94 16.12
C THR A 125 -1.91 14.86 16.79
N LEU A 126 -1.48 13.66 17.18
CA LEU A 126 -0.15 13.43 17.75
C LEU A 126 0.97 13.75 16.74
N ARG A 127 0.81 13.41 15.46
CA ARG A 127 1.76 13.74 14.39
C ARG A 127 1.81 15.24 14.11
N ALA A 128 0.67 15.92 14.17
CA ALA A 128 0.57 17.37 13.99
C ALA A 128 1.33 18.16 15.08
N ALA A 129 1.52 17.58 16.26
CA ALA A 129 2.34 18.16 17.33
C ALA A 129 3.85 18.25 16.98
N LYS A 130 4.29 17.67 15.86
CA LYS A 130 5.68 17.71 15.35
C LYS A 130 6.75 17.28 16.35
N LEU A 131 6.36 16.47 17.35
CA LEU A 131 7.31 15.89 18.28
C LEU A 131 8.12 14.82 17.52
N PRO A 132 9.47 14.89 17.49
CA PRO A 132 10.25 13.83 16.89
C PRO A 132 10.13 12.56 17.72
N ASN A 133 9.45 11.55 17.16
CA ASN A 133 9.29 10.21 17.72
C ASN A 133 8.91 10.18 19.23
N PRO A 134 7.66 10.57 19.59
CA PRO A 134 7.23 10.60 20.99
C PRO A 134 7.25 9.21 21.65
N LYS A 135 7.75 9.15 22.89
CA LYS A 135 7.91 7.90 23.66
C LYS A 135 7.33 8.04 25.07
N LEU A 136 6.47 7.11 25.48
CA LEU A 136 6.06 6.94 26.88
C LEU A 136 7.15 6.14 27.62
N ALA A 137 8.13 6.85 28.18
CA ALA A 137 9.37 6.25 28.69
C ALA A 137 9.21 5.56 30.05
N SER A 138 8.26 5.99 30.89
CA SER A 138 8.02 5.43 32.23
C SER A 138 6.58 4.93 32.41
N ASN A 139 6.36 4.10 33.44
CA ASN A 139 5.01 3.68 33.83
C ASN A 139 4.14 4.87 34.31
N ALA A 140 4.77 5.91 34.85
CA ALA A 140 4.07 7.15 35.21
C ALA A 140 3.55 7.89 33.97
N ASP A 141 4.33 7.92 32.88
CA ASP A 141 3.92 8.56 31.61
C ASP A 141 2.75 7.81 30.97
N LYS A 142 2.79 6.47 31.02
CA LYS A 142 1.67 5.63 30.56
C LYS A 142 0.40 5.90 31.34
N LYS A 143 0.50 6.00 32.68
CA LYS A 143 -0.65 6.29 33.54
C LYS A 143 -1.23 7.68 33.26
N ARG A 144 -0.39 8.70 33.12
CA ARG A 144 -0.81 10.06 32.75
C ARG A 144 -1.52 10.09 31.39
N PHE A 145 -1.00 9.37 30.41
CA PHE A 145 -1.63 9.28 29.10
C PHE A 145 -2.96 8.53 29.16
N GLN A 146 -3.06 7.46 29.95
CA GLN A 146 -4.34 6.75 30.16
C GLN A 146 -5.37 7.62 30.88
N GLU A 147 -4.97 8.38 31.89
CA GLU A 147 -5.85 9.34 32.58
C GLU A 147 -6.32 10.46 31.63
N PHE A 148 -5.43 10.97 30.78
CA PHE A 148 -5.78 11.91 29.72
C PHE A 148 -6.79 11.31 28.74
N MET A 149 -6.56 10.09 28.27
CA MET A 149 -7.46 9.38 27.36
C MET A 149 -8.82 9.05 28.02
N ALA A 150 -8.85 8.78 29.34
CA ALA A 150 -10.07 8.53 30.10
C ALA A 150 -10.97 9.78 30.24
N GLY A 151 -10.44 10.97 29.96
CA GLY A 151 -11.22 12.21 29.89
C GLY A 151 -12.09 12.32 28.62
N PHE A 152 -11.84 11.50 27.59
CA PHE A 152 -12.64 11.46 26.38
C PHE A 152 -13.82 10.49 26.56
N GLY A 153 -15.01 10.90 26.12
CA GLY A 153 -16.17 10.01 26.08
C GLY A 153 -16.04 8.95 24.98
N SER A 154 -16.67 7.80 25.18
CA SER A 154 -16.88 6.83 24.09
C SER A 154 -17.91 7.37 23.09
N ASP A 155 -17.81 6.97 21.83
CA ASP A 155 -18.70 7.40 20.75
C ASP A 155 -20.19 7.03 20.97
N ASN A 156 -20.43 6.02 21.80
CA ASN A 156 -21.74 5.55 22.23
C ASN A 156 -22.21 6.13 23.58
N ALA A 157 -21.44 7.05 24.18
CA ALA A 157 -21.88 7.76 25.37
C ALA A 157 -23.09 8.62 25.00
N LEU A 158 -24.22 8.42 25.70
CA LEU A 158 -25.43 9.22 25.52
C LEU A 158 -25.05 10.71 25.50
N PRO A 159 -25.54 11.50 24.52
CA PRO A 159 -25.36 12.94 24.57
C PRO A 159 -25.92 13.41 25.91
N LYS A 160 -25.04 13.94 26.77
CA LYS A 160 -25.49 14.63 27.97
C LYS A 160 -26.30 15.83 27.49
N HIS A 161 -27.61 15.66 27.40
CA HIS A 161 -28.53 16.75 27.13
C HIS A 161 -28.43 17.74 28.29
N LYS A 162 -27.86 18.90 27.97
CA LYS A 162 -27.84 20.17 28.73
C LYS A 162 -27.16 20.16 30.11
#